data_AF-A0A352DQB5-F1
#
_entry.id   AF-A0A352DQB5-F1
#
_cell.length_a   1.000
_cell.length_b   1.000
_cell.length_c   1.000
_cell.angle_alpha   90.00
_cell.angle_beta   90.00
_cell.angle_gamma   90.00
#
_symmetry.space_group_name_H-M   'P 1'
#
loop_
_entity.id
_entity.type
_entity.pdbx_description
1 polymer ?
#
loop_
_entity_poly.entity_id
_entity_poly.type
_entity_poly.pdbx_seq_one_letter_code
_entity_poly.pdbx_strand_id
1 'polypeptide(L)'
;MEDKQTPPEDDFVLGDVNEDGLIDSGDASEILADYANVSTGGQSRFSEKQKKAADVNNDGVCDSGDASAILGYYAYVSTTSDTEKKSLEEFASA
;
A
#
# COMPACT_ATOMS: atom_id res chain seq x y z
N MET A 1 -39.46 -4.84 7.65
CA MET A 1 -38.28 -5.63 7.29
C MET A 1 -37.13 -4.69 7.56
N GLU A 2 -36.33 -4.96 8.59
CA GLU A 2 -35.19 -4.12 8.94
C GLU A 2 -34.15 -4.22 7.83
N ASP A 3 -33.96 -3.12 7.09
CA ASP A 3 -32.83 -2.94 6.19
C ASP A 3 -31.55 -3.00 7.03
N LYS A 4 -30.89 -4.16 7.00
CA LYS A 4 -29.48 -4.28 7.38
C LYS A 4 -28.65 -3.55 6.33
N GLN A 5 -28.52 -2.24 6.48
CA GLN A 5 -27.49 -1.48 5.79
C GLN A 5 -26.14 -1.89 6.42
N THR A 6 -25.43 -2.80 5.77
CA THR A 6 -24.02 -3.08 6.02
C THR A 6 -23.23 -1.76 5.96
N PRO A 7 -22.26 -1.51 6.87
CA PRO A 7 -21.43 -0.32 6.78
C PRO A 7 -20.70 -0.33 5.43
N PRO A 8 -20.41 0.84 4.83
CA PRO A 8 -19.66 0.89 3.58
C PRO A 8 -18.33 0.16 3.78
N GLU A 9 -18.03 -0.79 2.91
CA GLU A 9 -16.71 -1.39 2.79
C GLU A 9 -15.72 -0.24 2.67
N ASP A 10 -14.79 -0.17 3.62
CA ASP A 10 -13.75 0.84 3.64
C ASP A 10 -12.79 0.58 2.45
N ASP A 11 -13.15 1.10 1.27
CA ASP A 11 -12.31 1.04 0.07
C ASP A 11 -10.97 1.73 0.37
N PHE A 12 -9.90 0.96 0.27
CA PHE A 12 -8.52 1.45 0.26
C PHE A 12 -7.94 1.17 -1.13
N VAL A 13 -6.96 1.97 -1.54
CA VAL A 13 -6.21 1.73 -2.77
C VAL A 13 -4.89 1.07 -2.40
N LEU A 14 -4.64 -0.14 -2.91
CA LEU A 14 -3.40 -0.87 -2.64
C LEU A 14 -2.19 -0.04 -3.12
N GLY A 15 -1.23 0.20 -2.23
CA GLY A 15 -0.04 1.01 -2.48
C GLY A 15 -0.18 2.51 -2.27
N ASP A 16 -1.39 3.06 -2.12
CA ASP A 16 -1.66 4.47 -1.78
C ASP A 16 -1.90 4.56 -0.27
N VAL A 17 -0.80 4.68 0.47
CA VAL A 17 -0.74 4.60 1.94
C VAL A 17 -1.03 5.97 2.55
N ASN A 18 -0.62 7.03 1.86
CA ASN A 18 -0.81 8.40 2.31
C ASN A 18 -2.19 8.98 1.91
N GLU A 19 -3.00 8.22 1.15
CA GLU A 19 -4.35 8.55 0.67
C GLU A 19 -4.39 9.80 -0.23
N ASP A 20 -3.33 10.04 -1.00
CA ASP A 20 -3.24 11.18 -1.93
C ASP A 20 -3.71 10.85 -3.36
N GLY A 21 -4.03 9.57 -3.63
CA GLY A 21 -4.51 9.08 -4.91
C GLY A 21 -3.40 8.72 -5.90
N LEU A 22 -2.14 8.76 -5.48
CA LEU A 22 -0.98 8.34 -6.26
C LEU A 22 -0.32 7.12 -5.60
N ILE A 23 0.43 6.35 -6.38
CA ILE A 23 1.29 5.27 -5.87
C ILE A 23 2.71 5.67 -6.25
N ASP A 24 3.44 6.25 -5.30
CA ASP A 24 4.77 6.78 -5.54
C ASP A 24 5.73 6.68 -4.34
N SER A 25 6.83 7.41 -4.40
CA SER A 25 7.84 7.42 -3.33
C SER A 25 7.35 7.94 -1.98
N GLY A 26 6.25 8.71 -1.95
CA GLY A 26 5.59 9.18 -0.73
C GLY A 26 5.07 8.01 0.10
N ASP A 27 4.37 7.07 -0.53
CA ASP A 27 3.82 5.88 0.13
C ASP A 27 4.94 4.99 0.69
N ALA A 28 5.98 4.74 -0.12
CA ALA A 28 7.15 4.00 0.32
C ALA A 28 7.84 4.66 1.52
N SER A 29 7.88 5.99 1.56
CA SER A 29 8.47 6.75 2.67
C SER A 29 7.65 6.61 3.96
N GLU A 30 6.32 6.65 3.85
CA GLU A 30 5.41 6.42 4.99
C GLU A 30 5.59 4.99 5.55
N ILE A 31 5.65 3.97 4.67
CA ILE A 31 5.89 2.57 5.08
C ILE A 31 7.21 2.45 5.85
N LEU A 32 8.30 3.00 5.31
CA LEU A 32 9.60 2.93 5.97
C LEU A 32 9.62 3.67 7.31
N ALA A 33 8.92 4.80 7.41
CA ALA A 33 8.80 5.55 8.66
C ALA A 33 8.02 4.75 9.72
N ASP A 34 6.91 4.12 9.33
CA ASP A 34 6.14 3.27 10.24
C ASP A 34 6.91 2.02 10.65
N TYR A 35 7.52 1.33 9.69
CA TYR A 35 8.38 0.16 9.92
C TYR A 35 9.51 0.48 10.90
N ALA A 36 10.21 1.61 10.73
CA ALA A 36 11.27 2.02 11.63
C ALA A 36 10.75 2.29 13.06
N ASN A 37 9.60 2.94 13.18
CA ASN A 37 8.95 3.21 14.45
C ASN A 37 8.51 1.91 15.16
N VAL A 38 7.86 0.98 14.45
CA VAL A 38 7.47 -0.33 14.99
C VAL A 38 8.68 -1.17 15.38
N SER A 39 9.72 -1.19 14.54
CA SER A 39 10.96 -1.96 14.79
C SER A 39 11.74 -1.48 16.02
N THR A 40 11.51 -0.24 16.46
CA THR A 40 12.11 0.32 17.67
C THR A 40 11.21 0.20 18.91
N GLY A 41 10.13 -0.57 18.82
CA GLY A 41 9.19 -0.82 19.91
C GLY A 41 8.04 0.19 19.99
N GLY A 42 7.91 1.07 18.99
CA GLY A 42 6.74 1.92 18.79
C GLY A 42 5.52 1.10 18.37
N GLN A 43 4.37 1.78 18.29
CA GLN A 43 3.15 1.23 17.69
C GLN A 43 2.96 1.79 16.30
N SER A 44 2.43 1.00 15.38
CA SER A 44 2.10 1.45 14.03
C SER A 44 1.18 2.68 14.09
N ARG A 45 1.48 3.66 13.24
CA ARG A 45 0.75 4.92 13.09
C ARG A 45 -0.37 4.80 12.05
N PHE A 46 -0.38 3.72 11.29
CA PHE A 46 -1.36 3.45 10.26
C PHE A 46 -2.70 2.99 10.84
N SER A 47 -3.78 3.48 10.24
CA SER A 47 -5.10 2.91 10.42
C SER A 47 -5.16 1.48 9.85
N GLU A 48 -6.21 0.72 10.21
CA GLU A 48 -6.39 -0.64 9.64
C GLU A 48 -6.51 -0.63 8.11
N LYS A 49 -7.03 0.45 7.50
CA LYS A 49 -7.07 0.59 6.04
C LYS A 49 -5.67 0.81 5.47
N GLN A 50 -4.91 1.72 6.07
CA GLN A 50 -3.56 2.03 5.62
C GLN A 50 -2.62 0.83 5.77
N LYS A 51 -2.82 -0.02 6.79
CA LYS A 51 -2.10 -1.29 6.90
C LYS A 51 -2.40 -2.23 5.73
N LYS A 52 -3.67 -2.32 5.30
CA LYS A 52 -4.05 -3.11 4.11
C LYS A 52 -3.52 -2.50 2.82
N ALA A 53 -3.49 -1.17 2.72
CA ALA A 53 -2.89 -0.47 1.57
C ALA A 53 -1.37 -0.67 1.51
N ALA A 54 -0.71 -0.74 2.67
CA ALA A 54 0.73 -0.85 2.79
C ALA A 54 1.28 -2.26 2.59
N ASP A 55 0.51 -3.31 2.88
CA ASP A 55 0.89 -4.72 2.67
C ASP A 55 0.71 -5.11 1.19
N VAL A 56 1.57 -4.58 0.32
CA VAL A 56 1.44 -4.69 -1.14
C VAL A 56 1.92 -6.03 -1.68
N ASN A 57 2.80 -6.70 -0.94
CA ASN A 57 3.27 -8.05 -1.27
C ASN A 57 2.36 -9.15 -0.67
N ASN A 58 1.37 -8.78 0.15
CA ASN A 58 0.42 -9.66 0.83
C ASN A 58 1.08 -10.74 1.73
N ASP A 59 2.21 -10.42 2.37
CA ASP A 59 2.85 -11.31 3.33
C ASP A 59 2.33 -11.11 4.77
N GLY A 60 1.48 -10.11 4.99
CA GLY A 60 0.87 -9.79 6.27
C GLY A 60 1.74 -8.89 7.16
N VAL A 61 2.87 -8.39 6.65
CA VAL A 61 3.86 -7.60 7.39
C VAL A 61 4.21 -6.33 6.61
N CYS A 62 3.71 -5.19 7.09
CA CYS A 62 4.08 -3.88 6.54
C CYS A 62 5.56 -3.55 6.86
N ASP A 63 6.45 -3.74 5.89
CA ASP A 63 7.88 -3.51 6.07
C ASP A 63 8.63 -2.96 4.83
N SER A 64 9.97 -3.03 4.86
CA SER A 64 10.81 -2.53 3.77
C SER A 64 10.61 -3.25 2.42
N GLY A 65 10.08 -4.48 2.43
CA GLY A 65 9.71 -5.23 1.24
C GLY A 65 8.59 -4.53 0.47
N ASP A 66 7.55 -4.09 1.18
CA ASP A 66 6.44 -3.33 0.59
C ASP A 66 6.89 -1.98 0.01
N ALA A 67 7.70 -1.24 0.78
CA ALA A 67 8.25 0.02 0.31
C ALA A 67 9.09 -0.16 -0.97
N SER A 68 9.86 -1.24 -1.04
CA SER A 68 10.67 -1.57 -2.22
C SER A 68 9.79 -1.95 -3.41
N ALA A 69 8.69 -2.68 -3.18
CA ALA A 69 7.72 -3.03 -4.21
C ALA A 69 7.02 -1.78 -4.78
N ILE A 70 6.61 -0.83 -3.93
CA ILE A 70 6.05 0.46 -4.36
C ILE A 70 7.06 1.24 -5.22
N LEU A 71 8.31 1.37 -4.79
CA LEU A 71 9.33 2.08 -5.57
C LEU A 71 9.60 1.39 -6.92
N GLY A 72 9.64 0.06 -6.93
CA GLY A 72 9.76 -0.73 -8.17
C GLY A 72 8.60 -0.50 -9.12
N TYR A 73 7.38 -0.52 -8.59
CA TYR A 73 6.16 -0.27 -9.36
C TYR A 73 6.12 1.16 -9.90
N TYR A 74 6.42 2.15 -9.07
CA TYR A 74 6.53 3.56 -9.47
C TYR A 74 7.50 3.74 -10.64
N ALA A 75 8.68 3.13 -10.57
CA ALA A 75 9.65 3.16 -11.65
C ALA A 75 9.15 2.46 -12.93
N TYR A 76 8.48 1.32 -12.78
CA TYR A 76 7.88 0.56 -13.87
C TYR A 76 6.78 1.36 -14.59
N VAL A 77 5.80 1.91 -13.88
CA VAL A 77 4.71 2.69 -14.51
C VAL A 77 5.17 4.02 -15.09
N SER A 78 6.27 4.58 -14.57
CA SER A 78 6.89 5.79 -15.10
C SER A 78 7.65 5.56 -16.41
N THR A 79 7.97 4.30 -16.74
CA THR A 79 8.76 3.93 -17.93
C THR A 79 8.00 3.04 -18.92
N THR A 80 6.81 2.56 -18.55
CA THR A 80 5.98 1.65 -19.35
C THR A 80 4.80 2.39 -19.98
N SER A 81 4.46 2.03 -21.21
CA SER A 81 3.29 2.59 -21.92
C SER A 81 1.98 2.10 -21.28
N ASP A 82 0.94 2.93 -21.28
CA ASP A 82 -0.34 2.64 -20.61
C ASP A 82 -1.01 1.32 -21.04
N THR A 83 -0.75 0.85 -22.25
CA THR A 83 -1.31 -0.40 -22.79
C THR A 83 -0.68 -1.67 -22.22
N GLU A 84 0.43 -1.56 -21.48
CA GLU A 84 1.21 -2.70 -20.97
C GLU A 84 1.33 -2.70 -19.44
N LYS A 85 0.73 -1.73 -18.75
CA LYS A 85 0.81 -1.59 -17.29
C LYS A 85 0.05 -2.72 -16.59
N LYS A 86 0.76 -3.49 -15.79
CA LYS A 86 0.20 -4.38 -14.77
C LYS A 86 -0.33 -3.58 -13.58
N SER A 87 -1.23 -4.16 -12.79
CA SER A 87 -1.56 -3.63 -11.47
C SER A 87 -0.38 -3.77 -10.49
N LEU A 88 -0.42 -3.05 -9.36
CA LEU A 88 0.60 -3.19 -8.31
C LEU A 88 0.64 -4.61 -7.76
N GLU A 89 -0.52 -5.24 -7.52
CA GLU A 89 -0.61 -6.61 -7.03
C GLU A 89 0.06 -7.61 -7.99
N GLU A 90 -0.20 -7.48 -9.29
CA GLU A 90 0.43 -8.30 -10.33
C GLU A 90 1.94 -8.06 -10.45
N PHE A 91 2.41 -6.85 -10.15
CA PHE A 91 3.82 -6.50 -10.13
C PHE A 91 4.53 -7.07 -8.91
N ALA A 92 3.92 -6.93 -7.72
CA ALA A 92 4.51 -7.37 -6.45
C ALA A 92 4.47 -8.89 -6.25
N SER A 93 3.58 -9.60 -6.95
CA SER A 93 3.47 -11.07 -6.90
C SER A 93 4.42 -11.83 -7.84
N ALA A 94 5.28 -11.13 -8.59
CA ALA A 94 6.15 -11.69 -9.65
C ALA A 94 7.55 -12.03 -9.14
#